data_AF-A0A7S1J1U7-F1
#
_entry.id   AF-A0A7S1J1U7-F1
#
_cell.length_a   1.000
_cell.length_b   1.000
_cell.length_c   1.000
_cell.angle_alpha   90.00
_cell.angle_beta   90.00
_cell.angle_gamma   90.00
#
_symmetry.space_group_name_H-M   'P 1'
#
loop_
_entity.id
_entity.type
_entity.pdbx_description
1 polymer ?
#
loop_
_entity_poly.entity_id
_entity_poly.type
_entity_poly.pdbx_seq_one_letter_code
_entity_poly.pdbx_strand_id
1 'polypeptide(L)'
;MSKRDPLLDSTRSVTFQKDVESGVAKDEGAESTLGSPVGSETRIVSEEGDPRTDVEKSRLSDKERGRYTDTIARLKREHNQLSSEVAGLEGEKAALQDALDQAEAKHQAELAKIRSKLHHVQDDTNNAKLKLERVPAVDRYVKDMYMEFDAQAAIPDDQLANLRSAVEDKSPIA
;
A
#
# COMPACT_ATOMS: atom_id res chain seq x y z
N MET A 1 -41.30 0.89 -5.78
CA MET A 1 -40.81 1.06 -4.39
C MET A 1 -39.37 1.56 -4.49
N SER A 2 -39.16 2.81 -4.09
CA SER A 2 -37.90 3.55 -4.19
C SER A 2 -37.17 3.48 -2.86
N LYS A 3 -35.91 3.02 -2.84
CA LYS A 3 -34.95 3.37 -1.79
C LYS A 3 -33.58 3.56 -2.42
N ARG A 4 -33.10 4.80 -2.36
CA ARG A 4 -31.78 5.28 -2.77
C ARG A 4 -30.81 5.22 -1.58
N ASP A 5 -29.53 5.18 -1.94
CA ASP A 5 -28.32 5.68 -1.27
C ASP A 5 -27.86 5.08 0.07
N PRO A 6 -26.57 4.67 0.14
CA PRO A 6 -25.73 4.93 1.29
C PRO A 6 -24.78 6.10 1.02
N LEU A 7 -24.71 6.96 2.03
CA LEU A 7 -23.94 8.20 2.14
C LEU A 7 -22.46 8.05 1.72
N LEU A 8 -22.01 9.08 1.01
CA LEU A 8 -20.61 9.49 0.91
C LEU A 8 -20.12 9.91 2.30
N ASP A 9 -19.19 9.15 2.88
CA ASP A 9 -18.40 9.62 4.01
C ASP A 9 -17.16 10.34 3.47
N SER A 10 -17.23 11.67 3.49
CA SER A 10 -16.17 12.59 3.09
C SER A 10 -15.17 12.69 4.25
N THR A 11 -14.19 11.80 4.28
CA THR A 11 -12.99 11.99 5.10
C THR A 11 -11.92 12.68 4.26
N ARG A 12 -11.74 13.98 4.55
CA ARG A 12 -10.63 14.82 4.10
C ARG A 12 -9.30 14.12 4.36
N SER A 13 -8.59 13.76 3.30
CA SER A 13 -7.15 13.53 3.36
C SER A 13 -6.43 14.88 3.51
N VAL A 14 -5.87 15.12 4.70
CA VAL A 14 -4.95 16.24 4.94
C VAL A 14 -3.55 15.77 4.60
N THR A 15 -2.99 16.29 3.52
CA THR A 15 -1.57 16.11 3.18
C THR A 15 -0.72 17.07 4.01
N PHE A 16 0.15 16.54 4.87
CA PHE A 16 1.24 17.31 5.46
C PHE A 16 2.45 17.25 4.52
N GLN A 17 2.70 18.34 3.80
CA GLN A 17 4.00 18.61 3.20
C GLN A 17 4.97 18.97 4.32
N LYS A 18 5.99 18.14 4.52
CA LYS A 18 7.12 18.45 5.39
C LYS A 18 8.24 18.95 4.50
N ASP A 19 8.44 20.26 4.51
CA ASP A 19 9.58 20.90 3.87
C ASP A 19 10.87 20.35 4.50
N VAL A 20 11.69 19.71 3.67
CA VAL A 20 13.05 19.29 4.00
C VAL A 20 13.95 20.44 3.57
N GLU A 21 14.25 21.36 4.48
CA GLU A 21 15.38 22.26 4.30
C GLU A 21 16.64 21.58 4.83
N SER A 22 17.47 21.18 3.88
CA SER A 22 18.86 20.77 4.07
C SER A 22 19.73 21.99 4.35
N GLY A 23 20.35 22.05 5.53
CA GLY A 23 21.39 23.03 5.87
C GLY A 23 22.52 22.36 6.63
N VAL A 24 23.57 21.99 5.91
CA VAL A 24 24.82 21.41 6.44
C VAL A 24 25.81 22.52 6.82
N ALA A 25 26.54 22.28 7.91
CA ALA A 25 27.74 22.96 8.43
C ALA A 25 27.49 24.32 9.13
N LYS A 26 28.10 24.64 10.28
CA LYS A 26 29.51 24.43 10.66
C LYS A 26 29.70 24.31 12.19
N ASP A 27 30.69 23.50 12.52
CA ASP A 27 31.54 23.58 13.70
C ASP A 27 32.18 24.97 13.84
N GLU A 28 31.96 25.65 14.97
CA GLU A 28 32.92 26.57 15.62
C GLU A 28 32.58 26.63 17.12
N GLY A 29 33.54 26.27 17.97
CA GLY A 29 33.46 26.52 19.40
C GLY A 29 33.79 27.97 19.77
N ALA A 30 33.18 28.48 20.84
CA ALA A 30 33.79 29.42 21.79
C ALA A 30 32.80 29.80 22.90
N GLU A 31 33.31 29.74 24.13
CA GLU A 31 33.16 30.73 25.20
C GLU A 31 31.79 31.00 25.84
N SER A 32 31.67 30.45 27.06
CA SER A 32 31.31 31.16 28.30
C SER A 32 31.05 32.67 28.17
N THR A 33 29.81 33.09 28.47
CA THR A 33 29.59 34.37 29.17
C THR A 33 28.44 34.26 30.16
N LEU A 34 28.79 34.60 31.39
CA LEU A 34 27.96 34.83 32.57
C LEU A 34 26.79 35.77 32.29
N GLY A 35 25.63 35.44 32.87
CA GLY A 35 24.50 36.34 33.05
C GLY A 35 23.85 36.09 34.40
N SER A 36 24.44 36.63 35.48
CA SER A 36 23.79 36.69 36.79
C SER A 36 22.70 37.77 36.78
N PRO A 37 21.49 37.51 37.31
CA PRO A 37 20.58 38.57 37.69
C PRO A 37 20.93 39.09 39.10
N VAL A 38 20.96 40.41 39.16
CA VAL A 38 21.26 41.29 40.28
C VAL A 38 20.16 41.23 41.36
N GLY A 39 20.61 41.11 42.61
CA GLY A 39 20.18 41.99 43.70
C GLY A 39 18.77 41.83 44.28
N SER A 40 18.69 41.07 45.38
CA SER A 40 17.87 41.47 46.52
C SER A 40 18.63 41.13 47.79
N GLU A 41 19.15 42.16 48.46
CA GLU A 41 19.80 42.09 49.77
C GLU A 41 18.80 41.57 50.81
N THR A 42 18.92 40.31 51.18
CA THR A 42 18.44 39.83 52.47
C THR A 42 19.61 39.87 53.44
N ARG A 43 19.58 40.88 54.32
CA ARG A 43 20.42 40.97 55.50
C ARG A 43 20.11 39.78 56.42
N ILE A 44 20.88 38.70 56.30
CA ILE A 44 20.83 37.59 57.26
C ILE A 44 21.58 38.07 58.50
N VAL A 45 20.81 38.39 59.54
CA VAL A 45 21.33 38.53 60.90
C VAL A 45 21.90 37.17 61.28
N SER A 46 23.20 37.11 61.55
CA SER A 46 23.85 35.94 62.12
C SER A 46 23.31 35.71 63.51
N GLU A 47 22.23 34.94 63.64
CA GLU A 47 21.99 34.18 64.85
C GLU A 47 22.98 33.02 64.86
N GLU A 48 23.83 33.00 65.88
CA GLU A 48 24.63 31.86 66.32
C GLU A 48 23.72 30.63 66.48
N GLY A 49 23.53 29.91 65.38
CA GLY A 49 22.89 28.61 65.37
C GLY A 49 23.84 27.58 65.98
N ASP A 50 23.40 26.98 67.08
CA ASP A 50 24.01 25.86 67.78
C ASP A 50 24.62 24.84 66.78
N PRO A 51 25.93 24.52 66.84
CA PRO A 51 26.61 23.63 65.87
C PRO A 51 26.09 22.18 65.89
N ARG A 52 25.07 21.88 66.70
CA ARG A 52 24.45 20.56 66.81
C ARG A 52 23.53 20.20 65.63
N THR A 53 23.04 21.17 64.85
CA THR A 53 22.09 20.90 63.76
C THR A 53 22.76 20.70 62.39
N ASP A 54 23.96 21.23 62.16
CA ASP A 54 24.77 20.92 60.96
C ASP A 54 25.41 19.53 61.01
N VAL A 55 25.52 18.95 62.21
CA VAL A 55 26.05 17.59 62.42
C VAL A 55 25.04 16.51 62.03
N GLU A 56 23.74 16.82 61.97
CA GLU A 56 22.71 15.85 61.58
C GLU A 56 22.69 15.55 60.08
N LYS A 57 23.22 16.44 59.22
CA LYS A 57 23.48 16.11 57.81
C LYS A 57 24.70 15.20 57.62
N SER A 58 25.53 15.01 58.65
CA SER A 58 26.83 14.32 58.55
C SER A 58 26.83 12.89 59.11
N ARG A 59 25.76 12.41 59.76
CA ARG A 59 25.78 11.14 60.52
C ARG A 59 24.88 10.05 59.95
N LEU A 60 25.09 9.71 58.69
CA LEU A 60 24.78 8.34 58.28
C LEU A 60 25.80 7.42 58.95
N SER A 61 25.32 6.42 59.67
CA SER A 61 26.18 5.34 60.17
C SER A 61 26.89 4.66 59.00
N ASP A 62 28.08 4.13 59.24
CA ASP A 62 28.82 3.40 58.19
C ASP A 62 27.99 2.25 57.59
N LYS A 63 27.09 1.67 58.38
CA LYS A 63 26.12 0.66 57.95
C LYS A 63 25.10 1.22 56.95
N GLU A 64 24.62 2.44 57.13
CA GLU A 64 23.71 3.09 56.18
C GLU A 64 24.44 3.50 54.90
N ARG A 65 25.66 4.04 55.03
CA ARG A 65 26.52 4.35 53.87
C ARG A 65 26.81 3.11 53.03
N GLY A 66 27.09 1.98 53.66
CA GLY A 66 27.24 0.68 52.99
C GLY A 66 25.99 0.27 52.22
N ARG A 67 24.81 0.32 52.86
CA ARG A 67 23.54 -0.02 52.18
C ARG A 67 23.22 0.88 51.00
N TYR A 68 23.49 2.19 51.10
CA TYR A 68 23.30 3.10 49.97
C TYR A 68 24.26 2.79 48.83
N THR A 69 25.52 2.49 49.14
CA THR A 69 26.51 2.10 48.14
C THR A 69 26.09 0.84 47.39
N ASP A 70 25.63 -0.18 48.11
CA ASP A 70 25.11 -1.44 47.53
C ASP A 70 23.88 -1.18 46.66
N THR A 71 22.96 -0.34 47.14
CA THR A 71 21.74 0.03 46.40
C THR A 71 22.08 0.75 45.11
N ILE A 72 23.01 1.72 45.15
CA ILE A 72 23.48 2.45 43.96
C ILE A 72 24.15 1.49 42.98
N ALA A 73 25.01 0.57 43.46
CA ALA A 73 25.68 -0.41 42.61
C ALA A 73 24.68 -1.39 41.96
N ARG A 74 23.60 -1.77 42.66
CA ARG A 74 22.52 -2.57 42.09
C ARG A 74 21.76 -1.79 41.02
N LEU A 75 21.31 -0.58 41.32
CA LEU A 75 20.56 0.26 40.38
C LEU A 75 21.35 0.58 39.11
N LYS A 76 22.67 0.83 39.22
CA LYS A 76 23.54 1.00 38.05
C LYS A 76 23.60 -0.23 37.16
N ARG A 77 23.63 -1.43 37.76
CA ARG A 77 23.61 -2.69 37.00
C ARG A 77 22.26 -2.89 36.30
N GLU A 78 21.16 -2.68 37.01
CA GLU A 78 19.80 -2.77 36.46
C GLU A 78 19.61 -1.76 35.31
N HIS A 79 20.06 -0.51 35.49
CA HIS A 79 20.02 0.52 34.44
C HIS A 79 20.80 0.11 33.19
N ASN A 80 22.01 -0.43 33.35
CA ASN A 80 22.84 -0.86 32.22
C ASN A 80 22.20 -2.05 31.49
N GLN A 81 21.60 -2.98 32.23
CA GLN A 81 20.90 -4.12 31.66
C GLN A 81 19.67 -3.66 30.85
N LEU A 82 18.84 -2.78 31.42
CA LEU A 82 17.68 -2.21 30.72
C LEU A 82 18.09 -1.39 29.50
N SER A 83 19.18 -0.62 29.59
CA SER A 83 19.69 0.15 28.45
C SER A 83 20.12 -0.76 27.30
N SER A 84 20.77 -1.90 27.61
CA SER A 84 21.15 -2.89 26.61
C SER A 84 19.93 -3.56 25.98
N GLU A 85 18.90 -3.86 26.78
CA GLU A 85 17.67 -4.47 26.30
C GLU A 85 16.89 -3.52 25.38
N VAL A 86 16.78 -2.25 25.75
CA VAL A 86 16.16 -1.20 24.91
C VAL A 86 16.88 -1.09 23.57
N ALA A 87 18.21 -1.04 23.56
CA ALA A 87 18.97 -0.98 22.31
C ALA A 87 18.74 -2.22 21.43
N GLY A 88 18.61 -3.40 22.03
CA GLY A 88 18.26 -4.64 21.32
C GLY A 88 16.88 -4.56 20.68
N LEU A 89 15.87 -4.15 21.45
CA LEU A 89 14.49 -4.02 20.99
C LEU A 89 14.33 -2.95 19.90
N GLU A 90 15.07 -1.84 19.98
CA GLU A 90 15.11 -0.82 18.93
C GLU A 90 15.68 -1.37 17.62
N GLY A 91 16.73 -2.20 17.70
CA GLY A 91 17.29 -2.91 16.55
C GLY A 91 16.30 -3.90 15.93
N GLU A 92 15.64 -4.71 16.75
CA GLU A 92 14.60 -5.65 16.28
C GLU A 92 13.42 -4.92 15.63
N LYS A 93 12.97 -3.81 16.24
CA LYS A 93 11.91 -2.96 15.67
C LYS A 93 12.30 -2.43 14.30
N ALA A 94 13.53 -1.93 14.13
CA ALA A 94 14.00 -1.44 12.83
C ALA A 94 14.03 -2.57 11.78
N ALA A 95 14.57 -3.74 12.13
CA ALA A 95 14.61 -4.88 11.22
C ALA A 95 13.22 -5.38 10.81
N LEU A 96 12.26 -5.39 11.75
CA LEU A 96 10.87 -5.75 11.47
C LEU A 96 10.18 -4.72 10.57
N GLN A 97 10.47 -3.43 10.75
CA GLN A 97 9.93 -2.39 9.89
C GLN A 97 10.46 -2.54 8.46
N ASP A 98 11.76 -2.75 8.28
CA ASP A 98 12.36 -2.98 6.96
C ASP A 98 11.77 -4.22 6.27
N ALA A 99 11.54 -5.29 7.02
CA ALA A 99 10.92 -6.51 6.50
C ALA A 99 9.46 -6.28 6.08
N LEU A 100 8.71 -5.49 6.85
CA LEU A 100 7.34 -5.11 6.53
C LEU A 100 7.30 -4.29 5.24
N ASP A 101 8.12 -3.25 5.14
CA ASP A 101 8.16 -2.36 3.97
C ASP A 101 8.50 -3.13 2.69
N GLN A 102 9.46 -4.08 2.77
CA GLN A 102 9.80 -4.95 1.65
C GLN A 102 8.64 -5.88 1.25
N ALA A 103 7.94 -6.45 2.22
CA ALA A 103 6.79 -7.32 1.96
C ALA A 103 5.65 -6.55 1.31
N GLU A 104 5.35 -5.35 1.82
CA GLU A 104 4.33 -4.46 1.25
C GLU A 104 4.66 -4.09 -0.20
N ALA A 105 5.91 -3.70 -0.48
CA ALA A 105 6.34 -3.37 -1.83
C ALA A 105 6.16 -4.55 -2.81
N LYS A 106 6.55 -5.77 -2.39
CA LYS A 106 6.36 -6.99 -3.19
C LYS A 106 4.89 -7.29 -3.45
N HIS A 107 4.05 -7.19 -2.43
CA HIS A 107 2.61 -7.42 -2.57
C HIS A 107 1.94 -6.37 -3.47
N GLN A 108 2.30 -5.10 -3.35
CA GLN A 108 1.78 -4.05 -4.21
C GLN A 108 2.17 -4.27 -5.68
N ALA A 109 3.41 -4.68 -5.94
CA ALA A 109 3.87 -4.99 -7.30
C ALA A 109 3.11 -6.17 -7.92
N GLU A 110 2.91 -7.26 -7.17
CA GLU A 110 2.14 -8.41 -7.66
C GLU A 110 0.65 -8.05 -7.84
N LEU A 111 0.05 -7.25 -6.96
CA LEU A 111 -1.31 -6.75 -7.13
C LEU A 111 -1.46 -5.91 -8.41
N ALA A 112 -0.50 -5.02 -8.70
CA ALA A 112 -0.52 -4.21 -9.92
C ALA A 112 -0.44 -5.10 -11.18
N LYS A 113 0.43 -6.10 -11.16
CA LYS A 113 0.58 -7.08 -12.25
C LYS A 113 -0.69 -7.91 -12.47
N ILE A 114 -1.32 -8.37 -11.39
CA ILE A 114 -2.59 -9.12 -11.46
C ILE A 114 -3.69 -8.23 -12.04
N ARG A 115 -3.81 -6.98 -11.59
CA ARG A 115 -4.80 -6.02 -12.13
C ARG A 115 -4.62 -5.78 -13.62
N SER A 116 -3.38 -5.60 -14.07
CA SER A 116 -3.08 -5.44 -15.50
C SER A 116 -3.49 -6.67 -16.32
N LYS A 117 -3.15 -7.88 -15.84
CA LYS A 117 -3.58 -9.13 -16.50
C LYS A 117 -5.10 -9.26 -16.55
N LEU A 118 -5.78 -8.94 -15.46
CA LEU A 118 -7.23 -9.00 -15.39
C LEU A 118 -7.88 -8.06 -16.43
N HIS A 119 -7.36 -6.84 -16.56
CA HIS A 119 -7.84 -5.90 -17.58
C HIS A 119 -7.70 -6.47 -19.00
N HIS A 120 -6.53 -7.03 -19.34
CA HIS A 120 -6.32 -7.62 -20.68
C HIS A 120 -7.25 -8.80 -20.94
N VAL A 121 -7.42 -9.70 -19.96
CA VAL A 121 -8.37 -10.81 -20.09
C VAL A 121 -9.80 -10.30 -20.27
N GLN A 122 -10.17 -9.22 -19.61
CA GLN A 122 -11.49 -8.61 -19.75
C GLN A 122 -11.69 -7.99 -21.14
N ASP A 123 -10.68 -7.32 -21.69
CA ASP A 123 -10.70 -6.78 -23.06
C ASP A 123 -10.82 -7.90 -24.10
N ASP A 124 -10.03 -8.96 -23.96
CA ASP A 124 -10.05 -10.13 -24.83
C ASP A 124 -11.42 -10.83 -24.78
N THR A 125 -12.00 -10.96 -23.58
CA THR A 125 -13.33 -11.53 -23.39
C THR A 125 -14.40 -10.69 -24.10
N ASN A 126 -14.34 -9.36 -23.97
CA ASN A 126 -15.27 -8.46 -24.64
C ASN A 126 -15.14 -8.55 -26.17
N ASN A 127 -13.92 -8.61 -26.69
CA ASN A 127 -13.66 -8.77 -28.12
C ASN A 127 -14.18 -10.11 -28.65
N ALA A 128 -13.90 -11.21 -27.94
CA ALA A 128 -14.42 -12.53 -28.28
C ALA A 128 -15.95 -12.55 -28.29
N LYS A 129 -16.60 -11.91 -27.31
CA LYS A 129 -18.05 -11.76 -27.26
C LYS A 129 -18.60 -11.03 -28.49
N LEU A 130 -18.00 -9.89 -28.88
CA LEU A 130 -18.41 -9.15 -30.08
C LEU A 130 -18.27 -9.98 -31.37
N LYS A 131 -17.19 -10.77 -31.47
CA LYS A 131 -17.01 -11.69 -32.60
C LYS A 131 -18.08 -12.77 -32.62
N LEU A 132 -18.38 -13.36 -31.47
CA LEU A 132 -19.40 -14.40 -31.33
C LEU A 132 -20.80 -13.86 -31.69
N GLU A 133 -21.13 -12.64 -31.27
CA GLU A 133 -22.40 -11.97 -31.62
C GLU A 133 -22.56 -11.76 -33.13
N ARG A 134 -21.46 -11.69 -33.90
CA ARG A 134 -21.50 -11.56 -35.37
C ARG A 134 -21.71 -12.89 -36.09
N VAL A 135 -21.40 -14.03 -35.47
CA VAL A 135 -21.49 -15.36 -36.11
C VAL A 135 -22.89 -15.64 -36.67
N PRO A 136 -24.01 -15.39 -35.96
CA PRO A 136 -25.34 -15.65 -36.51
C PRO A 136 -25.73 -14.78 -37.71
N ALA A 137 -25.11 -13.61 -37.87
CA ALA A 137 -25.35 -12.76 -39.04
C ALA A 137 -24.59 -13.30 -40.27
N VAL A 138 -23.34 -13.74 -40.06
CA VAL A 138 -22.54 -14.37 -41.12
C VAL A 138 -23.15 -15.70 -41.54
N ASP A 139 -23.60 -16.52 -40.60
CA ASP A 139 -24.28 -17.80 -40.87
C ASP A 139 -25.52 -17.60 -41.74
N ARG A 140 -26.37 -16.61 -41.41
CA ARG A 140 -27.52 -16.23 -42.23
C ARG A 140 -27.13 -15.78 -43.62
N TYR A 141 -26.17 -14.87 -43.73
CA TYR A 141 -25.70 -14.38 -45.02
C TYR A 141 -25.21 -15.51 -45.94
N VAL A 142 -24.41 -16.43 -45.40
CA VAL A 142 -23.90 -17.59 -46.14
C VAL A 142 -25.05 -18.51 -46.55
N LYS A 143 -26.00 -18.77 -45.64
CA LYS A 143 -27.17 -19.61 -45.93
C LYS A 143 -28.02 -19.02 -47.06
N ASP A 144 -28.27 -17.71 -47.03
CA ASP A 144 -29.03 -17.02 -48.07
C ASP A 144 -28.31 -17.10 -49.43
N MET A 145 -26.98 -16.91 -49.44
CA MET A 145 -26.16 -17.05 -50.65
C MET A 145 -26.22 -18.46 -51.25
N TYR A 146 -26.22 -19.51 -50.42
CA TYR A 146 -26.40 -20.90 -50.89
C TYR A 146 -27.79 -21.13 -51.49
N MET A 147 -28.84 -20.63 -50.84
CA MET A 147 -30.22 -20.75 -51.35
C MET A 147 -30.40 -20.04 -52.70
N GLU A 148 -29.77 -18.88 -52.89
CA GLU A 148 -29.76 -18.17 -54.18
C GLU A 148 -29.03 -18.96 -55.27
N PHE A 149 -27.89 -19.57 -54.95
CA PHE A 149 -27.13 -20.39 -55.89
C PHE A 149 -27.91 -21.64 -56.31
N ASP A 150 -28.52 -22.35 -55.36
CA ASP A 150 -29.35 -23.52 -55.63
C ASP A 150 -30.57 -23.16 -56.49
N ALA A 151 -31.21 -22.01 -56.20
CA ALA A 151 -32.33 -21.52 -57.01
C ALA A 151 -31.92 -21.17 -58.45
N GLN A 152 -30.71 -20.61 -58.65
CA GLN A 152 -30.18 -20.33 -60.00
C GLN A 152 -29.80 -21.59 -60.78
N ALA A 153 -29.35 -22.64 -60.07
CA ALA A 153 -28.98 -23.91 -60.69
C ALA A 153 -30.20 -24.81 -61.02
N ALA A 154 -31.37 -24.53 -60.44
CA ALA A 154 -32.60 -25.26 -60.71
C ALA A 154 -33.07 -25.01 -62.15
N ILE A 155 -33.08 -26.07 -62.99
CA ILE A 155 -33.72 -26.02 -64.30
C ILE A 155 -35.23 -26.09 -64.08
N PRO A 156 -36.02 -25.08 -64.48
CA PRO A 156 -37.47 -25.13 -64.33
C PRO A 156 -38.06 -26.36 -65.01
N ASP A 157 -39.09 -26.97 -64.41
CA ASP A 157 -39.72 -28.18 -64.93
C ASP A 157 -40.22 -28.00 -66.38
N ASP A 158 -40.68 -26.80 -66.74
CA ASP A 158 -41.10 -26.46 -68.10
C ASP A 158 -39.93 -26.51 -69.09
N GLN A 159 -38.73 -26.13 -68.68
CA GLN A 159 -37.52 -26.25 -69.51
C GLN A 159 -37.07 -27.71 -69.62
N LEU A 160 -37.20 -28.50 -68.56
CA LEU A 160 -36.94 -29.94 -68.60
C LEU A 160 -37.93 -30.68 -69.50
N ALA A 161 -39.22 -30.32 -69.45
CA ALA A 161 -40.25 -30.87 -70.31
C ALA A 161 -39.98 -30.56 -71.80
N ASN A 162 -39.60 -29.31 -72.10
CA ASN A 162 -39.22 -28.90 -73.46
C ASN A 162 -37.97 -29.63 -73.97
N LEU A 163 -36.96 -29.82 -73.13
CA LEU A 163 -35.76 -30.59 -73.49
C LEU A 163 -36.08 -32.07 -73.75
N ARG A 164 -36.94 -32.68 -72.93
CA ARG A 164 -37.37 -34.08 -73.11
C ARG A 164 -38.14 -34.25 -74.43
N SER A 165 -39.12 -33.39 -74.69
CA SER A 165 -39.88 -33.40 -75.95
C SER A 165 -38.96 -33.19 -77.16
N ALA A 166 -37.96 -32.29 -77.08
CA ALA A 166 -37.00 -32.06 -78.16
C ALA A 166 -36.05 -33.25 -78.42
N VAL A 167 -35.81 -34.10 -77.42
CA VAL A 167 -35.02 -35.35 -77.56
C VAL A 167 -35.89 -36.48 -78.14
N GLU A 168 -37.15 -36.54 -77.74
CA GLU A 168 -38.12 -37.52 -78.26
C GLU A 168 -38.44 -37.28 -79.73
N ASP A 169 -38.66 -36.02 -80.16
CA ASP A 169 -38.90 -35.66 -81.56
C ASP A 169 -37.67 -35.86 -82.48
N LYS A 170 -36.46 -35.88 -81.91
CA LYS A 170 -35.21 -36.08 -82.66
C LYS A 170 -34.69 -37.51 -82.63
N SER A 171 -35.37 -38.45 -81.96
CA SER A 171 -35.02 -39.86 -82.02
C SER A 171 -35.45 -40.41 -83.40
N PRO A 172 -34.51 -40.77 -84.31
CA PRO A 172 -34.89 -41.40 -85.55
C PRO A 172 -35.44 -42.80 -85.22
N ILE A 173 -36.68 -43.05 -85.66
CA ILE A 173 -37.27 -44.38 -85.70
C ILE A 173 -36.33 -45.25 -86.54
N ALA A 174 -35.61 -46.15 -85.88
CA ALA A 174 -34.86 -47.23 -86.53
C ALA A 174 -35.79 -48.41 -86.82
#